data_AF-A0A968FS93-F1
#
_entry.id   AF-A0A968FS93-F1
#
_cell.length_a   1.000
_cell.length_b   1.000
_cell.length_c   1.000
_cell.angle_alpha   90.00
_cell.angle_beta   90.00
_cell.angle_gamma   90.00
#
_symmetry.space_group_name_H-M   'P 1'
#
loop_
_entity.id
_entity.type
_entity.pdbx_description
1 polymer ?
#
loop_
_entity_poly.entity_id
_entity_poly.type
_entity_poly.pdbx_seq_one_letter_code
_entity_poly.pdbx_strand_id
1 'polypeptide(L)'
;AVVNKSIFGETLDRFHWETSFTYGLTQAKLHLFHYGLNFLWPMGIMEGLRIEPARLSEPGPWLGLAFILSTLILAGWVRKTRPLIAFCILAYWALMAVTSSIFPPGPTGATDYASDYRPYPASMFLYLAGATAAFTYFNRKWFGAGTVVLVAAFSSATLYLNTTWKTEESFWRRAIERDASHLAHVAYARTQKDRAVQEKHLRQALQLKPHYTLARINLGLNLIHQGRKRQGLAEVEKAVEGAPDIPQHQYMLAVAYTLTGRTESAFRAARAAARLDPKNIKHLFLAGLLTQRVGRMEESLPYLNAVLALEP
;
A
#
# COMPACT_ATOMS: atom_id res chain seq x y z
N ALA A 1 11.87 4.22 -17.05
CA ALA A 1 11.87 2.75 -17.18
C ALA A 1 12.38 2.10 -15.89
N VAL A 2 11.52 1.30 -15.25
CA VAL A 2 11.81 0.26 -14.24
C VAL A 2 12.74 0.66 -13.07
N VAL A 3 12.23 1.51 -12.17
CA VAL A 3 12.66 1.47 -10.76
C VAL A 3 11.89 0.31 -10.13
N ASN A 4 12.61 -0.80 -10.05
CA ASN A 4 12.15 -2.17 -9.85
C ASN A 4 11.63 -2.40 -8.42
N LYS A 5 10.78 -3.42 -8.26
CA LYS A 5 10.08 -3.89 -7.06
C LYS A 5 10.90 -4.05 -5.76
N SER A 6 12.22 -3.86 -5.77
CA SER A 6 13.11 -4.10 -4.62
C SER A 6 13.13 -2.99 -3.57
N ILE A 7 12.48 -1.84 -3.82
CA ILE A 7 12.43 -0.73 -2.83
C ILE A 7 11.45 -1.01 -1.69
N PHE A 8 10.47 -1.90 -1.89
CA PHE A 8 9.48 -2.26 -0.86
C PHE A 8 10.03 -3.23 0.21
N GLY A 9 11.35 -3.41 0.27
CA GLY A 9 12.03 -4.26 1.26
C GLY A 9 12.13 -3.66 2.66
N GLU A 10 11.77 -2.38 2.86
CA GLU A 10 11.57 -1.86 4.20
C GLU A 10 10.27 -2.45 4.75
N THR A 11 10.45 -3.46 5.61
CA THR A 11 9.44 -4.05 6.46
C THR A 11 8.41 -3.00 6.87
N LEU A 12 7.18 -3.17 6.38
CA LEU A 12 5.97 -2.54 6.93
C LEU A 12 6.12 -2.56 8.45
N ASP A 13 6.21 -1.37 9.06
CA ASP A 13 6.23 -1.25 10.52
C ASP A 13 5.03 -2.04 11.03
N ARG A 14 5.37 -3.12 11.72
CA ARG A 14 4.51 -4.26 11.96
C ARG A 14 3.34 -3.81 12.83
N PHE A 15 2.11 -3.85 12.32
CA PHE A 15 0.95 -3.85 13.21
C PHE A 15 0.95 -5.19 13.94
N HIS A 16 1.54 -5.20 15.12
CA HIS A 16 1.52 -6.37 15.97
C HIS A 16 0.16 -6.41 16.69
N TRP A 17 -0.71 -7.36 16.31
CA TRP A 17 -1.81 -7.73 17.17
C TRP A 17 -1.22 -8.30 18.46
N GLU A 18 -1.60 -7.75 19.61
CA GLU A 18 -1.12 -8.23 20.91
C GLU A 18 -1.52 -9.68 21.15
N THR A 19 -2.70 -10.10 20.68
CA THR A 19 -3.21 -11.47 20.75
C THR A 19 -4.20 -11.80 19.62
N SER A 20 -4.40 -13.09 19.33
CA SER A 20 -5.49 -13.56 18.45
C SER A 20 -6.88 -13.15 18.96
N PHE A 21 -7.03 -12.99 20.27
CA PHE A 21 -8.27 -12.53 20.88
C PHE A 21 -8.58 -11.07 20.54
N THR A 22 -7.60 -10.17 20.69
CA THR A 22 -7.73 -8.75 20.30
C THR A 22 -8.03 -8.62 18.81
N TYR A 23 -7.41 -9.46 17.98
CA TYR A 23 -7.71 -9.52 16.55
C TYR A 23 -9.16 -9.93 16.26
N GLY A 24 -9.65 -11.03 16.84
CA GLY A 24 -11.04 -11.47 16.65
C GLY A 24 -12.06 -10.44 17.14
N LEU A 25 -11.77 -9.76 18.25
CA LEU A 25 -12.59 -8.68 18.78
C LEU A 25 -12.64 -7.47 17.81
N THR A 26 -11.50 -7.16 17.19
CA THR A 26 -11.40 -6.11 16.17
C THR A 26 -12.19 -6.47 14.92
N GLN A 27 -12.14 -7.73 14.48
CA GLN A 27 -12.93 -8.19 13.33
C GLN A 27 -14.44 -8.04 13.57
N ALA A 28 -14.92 -8.36 14.78
CA ALA A 28 -16.34 -8.15 15.11
C ALA A 28 -16.76 -6.68 14.93
N LYS A 29 -15.94 -5.74 15.43
CA LYS A 29 -16.17 -4.28 15.23
C LYS A 29 -16.19 -3.91 13.74
N LEU A 30 -15.26 -4.44 12.95
CA LEU A 30 -15.15 -4.14 11.51
C LEU A 30 -16.37 -4.62 10.70
N HIS A 31 -16.99 -5.74 11.05
CA HIS A 31 -18.18 -6.22 10.34
C HIS A 31 -19.34 -5.24 10.35
N LEU A 32 -19.55 -4.53 11.46
CA LEU A 32 -20.63 -3.56 11.56
C LEU A 32 -20.20 -2.18 11.04
N PHE A 33 -19.06 -1.68 11.51
CA PHE A 33 -18.67 -0.27 11.30
C PHE A 33 -17.84 -0.05 10.03
N HIS A 34 -17.33 -1.10 9.39
CA HIS A 34 -16.55 -0.96 8.16
C HIS A 34 -17.20 -1.71 7.00
N TYR A 35 -17.30 -3.03 7.08
CA TYR A 35 -17.89 -3.84 6.01
C TYR A 35 -19.39 -3.54 5.84
N GLY A 36 -20.12 -3.36 6.95
CA GLY A 36 -21.54 -3.00 6.95
C GLY A 36 -21.84 -1.59 6.43
N LEU A 37 -20.98 -0.60 6.69
CA LEU A 37 -21.16 0.75 6.12
C LEU A 37 -20.74 0.83 4.66
N ASN A 38 -19.70 0.09 4.25
CA ASN A 38 -19.30 -0.01 2.85
C ASN A 38 -20.37 -0.66 1.97
N PHE A 39 -21.28 -1.46 2.56
CA PHE A 39 -22.48 -1.97 1.89
C PHE A 39 -23.44 -0.85 1.45
N LEU A 40 -23.58 0.21 2.27
CA LEU A 40 -24.50 1.30 1.97
C LEU A 40 -23.90 2.30 0.99
N TRP A 41 -22.59 2.56 1.06
CA TRP A 41 -21.93 3.53 0.18
C TRP A 41 -20.40 3.32 0.03
N PRO A 42 -19.89 2.91 -1.15
CA PRO A 42 -18.50 2.47 -1.33
C PRO A 42 -17.45 3.59 -1.59
N MET A 43 -17.70 4.86 -1.27
CA MET A 43 -16.83 5.97 -1.74
C MET A 43 -15.53 6.22 -0.93
N GLY A 44 -15.30 5.45 0.15
CA GLY A 44 -14.17 5.58 1.09
C GLY A 44 -13.04 4.55 0.93
N ILE A 45 -13.04 3.74 -0.13
CA ILE A 45 -12.24 2.50 -0.28
C ILE A 45 -10.71 2.71 -0.48
N MET A 46 -10.15 3.91 -0.31
CA MET A 46 -8.72 4.14 -0.67
C MET A 46 -7.75 3.98 0.50
N GLU A 47 -6.75 3.12 0.24
CA GLU A 47 -5.46 2.87 0.89
C GLU A 47 -5.17 3.50 2.26
N GLY A 48 -4.96 2.62 3.25
CA GLY A 48 -4.36 2.99 4.53
C GLY A 48 -5.36 3.11 5.68
N LEU A 49 -6.40 2.28 5.72
CA LEU A 49 -7.26 2.18 6.90
C LEU A 49 -6.39 1.83 8.11
N ARG A 50 -6.10 2.81 8.97
CA ARG A 50 -5.49 2.56 10.26
C ARG A 50 -6.54 1.90 11.13
N ILE A 51 -6.53 0.58 11.17
CA ILE A 51 -7.41 -0.19 12.06
C ILE A 51 -6.79 -0.13 13.45
N GLU A 52 -7.46 0.56 14.35
CA GLU A 52 -7.08 0.51 15.76
C GLU A 52 -7.56 -0.80 16.38
N PRO A 53 -6.69 -1.52 17.11
CA PRO A 53 -7.09 -2.71 17.85
C PRO A 53 -8.22 -2.42 18.82
N ALA A 54 -9.26 -3.25 18.78
CA ALA A 54 -10.41 -3.13 19.65
C ALA A 54 -10.06 -3.36 21.13
N ARG A 55 -10.65 -2.55 22.00
CA ARG A 55 -10.58 -2.70 23.46
C ARG A 55 -11.90 -3.25 24.01
N LEU A 56 -11.82 -4.01 25.10
CA LEU A 56 -13.01 -4.57 25.78
C LEU A 56 -13.96 -3.50 26.32
N SER A 57 -13.42 -2.33 26.68
CA SER A 57 -14.19 -1.18 27.16
C SER A 57 -14.97 -0.47 26.06
N GLU A 58 -14.67 -0.73 24.78
CA GLU A 58 -15.38 -0.11 23.67
C GLU A 58 -16.70 -0.84 23.41
N PRO A 59 -17.79 -0.11 23.09
CA PRO A 59 -19.05 -0.75 22.71
C PRO A 59 -18.97 -1.39 21.31
N GLY A 60 -18.05 -0.92 20.46
CA GLY A 60 -17.98 -1.29 19.04
C GLY A 60 -17.90 -2.81 18.77
N PRO A 61 -16.98 -3.54 19.41
CA PRO A 61 -16.87 -4.99 19.23
C PRO A 61 -18.11 -5.77 19.67
N TRP A 62 -18.73 -5.35 20.78
CA TRP A 62 -19.92 -6.01 21.32
C TRP A 62 -21.14 -5.79 20.42
N LEU A 63 -21.31 -4.57 19.91
CA LEU A 63 -22.32 -4.27 18.88
C LEU A 63 -22.07 -5.07 17.61
N GLY A 64 -20.81 -5.22 17.21
CA GLY A 64 -20.37 -6.10 16.13
C GLY A 64 -20.81 -7.55 16.34
N LEU A 65 -20.47 -8.15 17.49
CA LEU A 65 -20.87 -9.51 17.83
C LEU A 65 -22.40 -9.68 17.88
N ALA A 66 -23.11 -8.73 18.46
CA ALA A 66 -24.58 -8.74 18.50
C ALA A 66 -25.16 -8.69 17.07
N PHE A 67 -24.56 -7.91 16.17
CA PHE A 67 -24.94 -7.88 14.76
C PHE A 67 -24.71 -9.24 14.05
N ILE A 68 -23.57 -9.89 14.28
CA ILE A 68 -23.31 -11.24 13.75
C ILE A 68 -24.37 -12.23 14.24
N LEU A 69 -24.59 -12.29 15.55
CA LEU A 69 -25.53 -13.24 16.16
C LEU A 69 -26.96 -12.98 15.72
N SER A 70 -27.41 -11.73 15.70
CA SER A 70 -28.77 -11.38 15.30
C SER A 70 -29.05 -11.74 13.83
N THR A 71 -28.09 -11.54 12.93
CA THR A 71 -28.26 -11.93 11.51
C THR A 71 -28.27 -13.45 11.32
N LEU A 72 -27.46 -14.21 12.07
CA LEU A 72 -27.51 -15.68 12.04
C LEU A 72 -28.83 -16.22 12.61
N ILE A 73 -29.33 -15.64 13.71
CA ILE A 73 -30.65 -15.98 14.27
C ILE A 73 -31.75 -15.67 13.26
N LEU A 74 -31.70 -14.50 12.62
CA LEU A 74 -32.64 -14.11 11.57
C LEU A 74 -32.63 -15.13 10.42
N ALA A 75 -31.45 -15.56 9.97
CA ALA A 75 -31.33 -16.58 8.92
C ALA A 75 -31.99 -17.90 9.35
N GLY A 76 -31.77 -18.34 10.59
CA GLY A 76 -32.41 -19.52 11.15
C GLY A 76 -33.94 -19.40 11.25
N TRP A 77 -34.45 -18.22 11.62
CA TRP A 77 -35.88 -17.93 11.73
C TRP A 77 -36.58 -17.91 10.37
N VAL A 78 -35.98 -17.24 9.38
CA VAL A 78 -36.57 -17.07 8.05
C VAL A 78 -36.30 -18.23 7.09
N ARG A 79 -35.51 -19.24 7.48
CA ARG A 79 -35.09 -20.34 6.58
C ARG A 79 -36.24 -21.10 5.91
N LYS A 80 -37.38 -21.23 6.59
CA LYS A 80 -38.56 -21.96 6.06
C LYS A 80 -39.48 -21.06 5.24
N THR A 81 -39.60 -19.80 5.62
CA THR A 81 -40.55 -18.84 5.01
C THR A 81 -39.92 -18.07 3.85
N ARG A 82 -38.61 -17.79 3.91
CA ARG A 82 -37.83 -17.03 2.93
C ARG A 82 -36.43 -17.65 2.73
N PRO A 83 -36.35 -18.85 2.11
CA PRO A 83 -35.10 -19.61 2.00
C PRO A 83 -33.98 -18.84 1.28
N LEU A 84 -34.31 -17.99 0.29
CA LEU A 84 -33.33 -17.17 -0.43
C LEU A 84 -32.64 -16.13 0.48
N ILE A 85 -33.40 -15.48 1.36
CA ILE A 85 -32.84 -14.50 2.31
C ILE A 85 -31.94 -15.22 3.32
N ALA A 86 -32.39 -16.37 3.84
CA ALA A 86 -31.59 -17.18 4.75
C ALA A 86 -30.28 -17.67 4.08
N PHE A 87 -30.35 -18.15 2.84
CA PHE A 87 -29.18 -18.54 2.06
C PHE A 87 -28.19 -17.39 1.89
N CYS A 88 -28.67 -16.20 1.53
CA CYS A 88 -27.80 -15.03 1.36
C CYS A 88 -27.07 -14.64 2.65
N ILE A 89 -27.77 -14.62 3.79
CA ILE A 89 -27.14 -14.30 5.09
C ILE A 89 -26.09 -15.35 5.45
N LEU A 90 -26.40 -16.64 5.28
CA LEU A 90 -25.47 -17.73 5.57
C LEU A 90 -24.26 -17.73 4.63
N ALA A 91 -24.48 -17.47 3.34
CA ALA A 91 -23.42 -17.38 2.33
C ALA A 91 -22.48 -16.19 2.59
N TYR A 92 -23.03 -15.04 3.00
CA TYR A 92 -22.23 -13.90 3.45
C TYR A 92 -21.29 -14.31 4.59
N TRP A 93 -21.82 -14.93 5.65
CA TRP A 93 -21.01 -15.32 6.80
C TRP A 93 -20.01 -16.45 6.49
N ALA A 94 -20.39 -17.41 5.64
CA ALA A 94 -19.50 -18.48 5.21
C ALA A 94 -18.28 -17.93 4.45
N LEU A 95 -18.50 -16.98 3.54
CA LEU A 95 -17.40 -16.33 2.79
C LEU A 95 -16.61 -15.36 3.66
N MET A 96 -17.27 -14.62 4.56
CA MET A 96 -16.58 -13.76 5.50
C MET A 96 -15.72 -14.54 6.49
N ALA A 97 -16.08 -15.77 6.88
CA ALA A 97 -15.25 -16.59 7.77
C ALA A 97 -13.88 -16.93 7.17
N VAL A 98 -13.77 -16.97 5.84
CA VAL A 98 -12.50 -17.21 5.12
C VAL A 98 -11.60 -15.97 5.16
N THR A 99 -12.18 -14.77 5.10
CA THR A 99 -11.45 -13.49 4.99
C THR A 99 -11.30 -12.75 6.32
N SER A 100 -12.18 -13.01 7.27
CA SER A 100 -12.31 -12.41 8.60
C SER A 100 -12.36 -13.52 9.66
N SER A 101 -11.23 -14.23 9.79
CA SER A 101 -11.04 -15.29 10.78
C SER A 101 -10.79 -14.71 12.18
N ILE A 102 -10.93 -15.54 13.22
CA ILE A 102 -10.49 -15.23 14.60
C ILE A 102 -8.96 -15.38 14.72
N PHE A 103 -8.33 -16.11 13.79
CA PHE A 103 -6.89 -16.31 13.75
C PHE A 103 -6.25 -15.37 12.73
N PRO A 104 -5.29 -14.52 13.13
CA PRO A 104 -4.55 -13.70 12.18
C PRO A 104 -3.73 -14.62 11.27
N PRO A 105 -3.86 -14.53 9.94
CA PRO A 105 -3.13 -15.38 9.00
C PRO A 105 -1.69 -14.87 8.86
N GLY A 106 -0.86 -15.22 9.85
CA GLY A 106 0.59 -14.99 9.84
C GLY A 106 1.05 -13.59 10.29
N PRO A 107 2.38 -13.41 10.45
CA PRO A 107 2.98 -12.22 11.06
C PRO A 107 2.80 -10.93 10.26
N THR A 108 2.61 -11.05 8.94
CA THR A 108 2.38 -9.92 8.00
C THR A 108 0.91 -9.79 7.60
N GLY A 109 0.07 -10.77 7.92
CA GLY A 109 -1.33 -10.77 7.52
C GLY A 109 -2.14 -9.69 8.24
N ALA A 110 -1.74 -9.31 9.45
CA ALA A 110 -2.46 -8.37 10.30
C ALA A 110 -2.94 -7.07 9.64
N THR A 111 -2.14 -6.51 8.73
CA THR A 111 -2.29 -5.13 8.24
C THR A 111 -3.18 -4.99 7.03
N ASP A 112 -3.36 -6.05 6.25
CA ASP A 112 -3.86 -5.92 4.88
C ASP A 112 -5.34 -6.32 4.71
N TYR A 113 -5.95 -7.06 5.64
CA TYR A 113 -7.27 -7.68 5.39
C TYR A 113 -8.47 -6.72 5.35
N ALA A 114 -8.53 -5.67 6.18
CA ALA A 114 -9.66 -4.74 6.12
C ALA A 114 -9.49 -3.64 5.05
N SER A 115 -8.27 -3.48 4.53
CA SER A 115 -7.98 -2.69 3.32
C SER A 115 -8.14 -3.49 2.03
N ASP A 116 -8.20 -4.81 2.12
CA ASP A 116 -8.25 -5.68 0.94
C ASP A 116 -9.65 -5.72 0.32
N TYR A 117 -9.71 -5.88 -1.00
CA TYR A 117 -10.94 -6.06 -1.79
C TYR A 117 -11.64 -7.42 -1.57
N ARG A 118 -11.08 -8.25 -0.68
CA ARG A 118 -11.52 -9.61 -0.38
C ARG A 118 -12.91 -9.73 0.27
N PRO A 119 -13.46 -8.71 0.99
CA PRO A 119 -14.85 -8.73 1.45
C PRO A 119 -15.89 -8.51 0.35
N TYR A 120 -15.50 -7.99 -0.83
CA TYR A 120 -16.48 -7.67 -1.89
C TYR A 120 -17.28 -8.87 -2.39
N PRO A 121 -16.69 -10.06 -2.64
CA PRO A 121 -17.46 -11.24 -3.02
C PRO A 121 -18.52 -11.63 -1.99
N ALA A 122 -18.21 -11.54 -0.69
CA ALA A 122 -19.18 -11.83 0.36
C ALA A 122 -20.31 -10.78 0.37
N SER A 123 -19.97 -9.49 0.22
CA SER A 123 -20.94 -8.39 0.23
C SER A 123 -22.03 -8.51 -0.85
N MET A 124 -21.76 -9.20 -1.98
CA MET A 124 -22.75 -9.52 -3.02
C MET A 124 -24.02 -10.17 -2.44
N PHE A 125 -23.88 -11.03 -1.44
CA PHE A 125 -25.02 -11.73 -0.85
C PHE A 125 -25.89 -10.82 0.01
N LEU A 126 -25.30 -9.79 0.64
CA LEU A 126 -26.10 -8.76 1.32
C LEU A 126 -26.91 -7.94 0.30
N TYR A 127 -26.34 -7.63 -0.87
CA TYR A 127 -27.04 -6.88 -1.91
C TYR A 127 -28.19 -7.71 -2.47
N LEU A 128 -27.96 -9.01 -2.67
CA LEU A 128 -28.98 -9.93 -3.14
C LEU A 128 -30.12 -10.11 -2.13
N ALA A 129 -29.80 -10.22 -0.82
CA ALA A 129 -30.79 -10.27 0.23
C ALA A 129 -31.64 -8.99 0.27
N GLY A 130 -30.99 -7.82 0.24
CA GLY A 130 -31.65 -6.51 0.22
C GLY A 130 -32.53 -6.31 -1.02
N ALA A 131 -32.03 -6.65 -2.20
CA ALA A 131 -32.78 -6.56 -3.46
C ALA A 131 -33.99 -7.51 -3.46
N THR A 132 -33.84 -8.74 -2.95
CA THR A 132 -34.94 -9.70 -2.83
C THR A 132 -36.01 -9.18 -1.87
N ALA A 133 -35.60 -8.71 -0.68
CA ALA A 133 -36.53 -8.11 0.28
C ALA A 133 -37.26 -6.91 -0.34
N ALA A 134 -36.52 -5.98 -0.95
CA ALA A 134 -37.09 -4.81 -1.60
C ALA A 134 -38.08 -5.18 -2.71
N PHE A 135 -37.74 -6.16 -3.56
CA PHE A 135 -38.64 -6.65 -4.59
C PHE A 135 -39.92 -7.28 -4.02
N THR A 136 -39.84 -7.96 -2.87
CA THR A 136 -41.02 -8.57 -2.25
C THR A 136 -41.93 -7.59 -1.53
N TYR A 137 -41.40 -6.51 -0.96
CA TYR A 137 -42.15 -5.61 -0.08
C TYR A 137 -42.46 -4.24 -0.71
N PHE A 138 -41.71 -3.79 -1.70
CA PHE A 138 -41.96 -2.53 -2.39
C PHE A 138 -42.82 -2.71 -3.64
N ASN A 139 -43.55 -1.65 -3.99
CA ASN A 139 -44.30 -1.59 -5.23
C ASN A 139 -43.35 -1.75 -6.44
N ARG A 140 -43.71 -2.65 -7.37
CA ARG A 140 -42.89 -2.99 -8.55
C ARG A 140 -42.47 -1.80 -9.40
N LYS A 141 -43.35 -0.80 -9.56
CA LYS A 141 -43.04 0.43 -10.32
C LYS A 141 -41.93 1.22 -9.64
N TRP A 142 -42.04 1.41 -8.33
CA TRP A 142 -41.05 2.16 -7.54
C TRP A 142 -39.74 1.38 -7.37
N PHE A 143 -39.80 0.06 -7.23
CA PHE A 143 -38.61 -0.79 -7.24
C PHE A 143 -37.83 -0.70 -8.57
N GLY A 144 -38.54 -0.78 -9.70
CA GLY A 144 -37.95 -0.61 -11.03
C GLY A 144 -37.31 0.77 -11.21
N ALA A 145 -38.03 1.84 -10.85
CA ALA A 145 -37.51 3.20 -10.90
C ALA A 145 -36.27 3.38 -10.00
N GLY A 146 -36.30 2.86 -8.77
CA GLY A 146 -35.16 2.89 -7.85
C GLY A 146 -33.95 2.14 -8.40
N THR A 147 -34.16 1.00 -9.05
CA THR A 147 -33.08 0.22 -9.69
C THR A 147 -32.42 1.01 -10.82
N VAL A 148 -33.20 1.67 -11.68
CA VAL A 148 -32.66 2.52 -12.76
C VAL A 148 -31.85 3.69 -12.19
N VAL A 149 -32.33 4.33 -11.13
CA VAL A 149 -31.60 5.41 -10.44
C VAL A 149 -30.29 4.91 -9.85
N LEU A 150 -30.29 3.75 -9.18
CA LEU A 150 -29.08 3.16 -8.61
C LEU A 150 -28.07 2.80 -9.69
N VAL A 151 -28.50 2.18 -10.80
CA VAL A 151 -27.63 1.87 -11.94
C VAL A 151 -27.02 3.15 -12.49
N ALA A 152 -27.84 4.18 -12.75
CA ALA A 152 -27.34 5.47 -13.24
C ALA A 152 -26.34 6.13 -12.28
N ALA A 153 -26.61 6.08 -10.97
CA ALA A 153 -25.73 6.60 -9.93
C ALA A 153 -24.39 5.85 -9.88
N PHE A 154 -24.42 4.51 -9.85
CA PHE A 154 -23.20 3.69 -9.84
C PHE A 154 -22.41 3.79 -11.15
N SER A 155 -23.08 3.86 -12.31
CA SER A 155 -22.42 4.11 -13.59
C SER A 155 -21.74 5.49 -13.58
N SER A 156 -22.42 6.52 -13.09
CA SER A 156 -21.84 7.87 -12.97
C SER A 156 -20.65 7.90 -12.01
N ALA A 157 -20.77 7.25 -10.85
CA ALA A 157 -19.69 7.11 -9.88
C ALA A 157 -18.49 6.35 -10.46
N THR A 158 -18.74 5.29 -11.24
CA THR A 158 -17.71 4.51 -11.94
C THR A 158 -16.98 5.36 -12.97
N LEU A 159 -17.72 6.11 -13.81
CA LEU A 159 -17.13 7.01 -14.79
C LEU A 159 -16.29 8.10 -14.13
N TYR A 160 -16.75 8.65 -13.01
CA TYR A 160 -15.98 9.60 -12.21
C TYR A 160 -14.73 8.95 -11.59
N LEU A 161 -14.84 7.76 -11.01
CA LEU A 161 -13.70 7.03 -10.45
C LEU A 161 -12.65 6.71 -11.52
N ASN A 162 -13.06 6.37 -12.74
CA ASN A 162 -12.14 6.12 -13.86
C ASN A 162 -11.23 7.32 -14.15
N THR A 163 -11.65 8.55 -13.84
CA THR A 163 -10.78 9.73 -13.97
C THR A 163 -9.62 9.72 -12.96
N THR A 164 -9.81 9.09 -11.79
CA THR A 164 -8.79 8.93 -10.75
C THR A 164 -7.76 7.88 -11.15
N TRP A 165 -8.22 6.77 -11.71
CA TRP A 165 -7.37 5.64 -12.12
C TRP A 165 -6.70 5.86 -13.49
N LYS A 166 -6.98 6.98 -14.15
CA LYS A 166 -6.50 7.26 -15.51
C LYS A 166 -4.98 7.39 -15.58
N THR A 167 -4.36 8.02 -14.59
CA THR A 167 -2.91 8.18 -14.51
C THR A 167 -2.41 7.92 -13.09
N GLU A 168 -1.13 7.57 -12.98
CA GLU A 168 -0.46 7.44 -11.69
C GLU A 168 -0.53 8.75 -10.89
N GLU A 169 -0.43 9.90 -11.58
CA GLU A 169 -0.54 11.22 -10.96
C GLU A 169 -1.93 11.48 -10.38
N SER A 170 -3.00 11.24 -11.15
CA SER A 170 -4.37 11.49 -10.69
C SER A 170 -4.73 10.61 -9.51
N PHE A 171 -4.23 9.38 -9.50
CA PHE A 171 -4.39 8.44 -8.40
C PHE A 171 -3.73 8.97 -7.12
N TRP A 172 -2.42 9.26 -7.15
CA TRP A 172 -1.71 9.71 -5.96
C TRP A 172 -2.11 11.12 -5.49
N ARG A 173 -2.52 12.00 -6.41
CA ARG A 173 -3.09 13.31 -6.04
C ARG A 173 -4.35 13.14 -5.18
N ARG A 174 -5.29 12.31 -5.65
CA ARG A 174 -6.53 12.04 -4.92
C ARG A 174 -6.27 11.33 -3.59
N ALA A 175 -5.28 10.44 -3.54
CA ALA A 175 -4.87 9.82 -2.29
C ALA A 175 -4.48 10.92 -1.28
N ILE A 176 -3.56 11.83 -1.65
CA ILE A 176 -3.07 12.90 -0.76
C ILE A 176 -4.19 13.83 -0.27
N GLU A 177 -5.18 14.14 -1.11
CA GLU A 177 -6.35 14.95 -0.72
C GLU A 177 -7.20 14.30 0.38
N ARG A 178 -7.06 12.99 0.59
CA ARG A 178 -7.84 12.19 1.55
C ARG A 178 -7.03 11.69 2.74
N ASP A 179 -6.04 12.46 3.17
CA ASP A 179 -5.16 12.16 4.32
C ASP A 179 -4.28 10.92 4.10
N ALA A 180 -3.42 10.99 3.08
CA ALA A 180 -2.62 9.84 2.68
C ALA A 180 -1.36 9.60 3.52
N SER A 181 -0.92 8.35 3.48
CA SER A 181 0.33 7.90 4.08
C SER A 181 1.57 8.59 3.48
N HIS A 182 2.69 8.49 4.21
CA HIS A 182 4.01 8.90 3.73
C HIS A 182 4.37 8.27 2.36
N LEU A 183 3.87 7.06 2.06
CA LEU A 183 4.09 6.38 0.79
C LEU A 183 3.44 7.12 -0.39
N ALA A 184 2.20 7.59 -0.21
CA ALA A 184 1.49 8.33 -1.25
C ALA A 184 2.20 9.65 -1.59
N HIS A 185 2.80 10.31 -0.60
CA HIS A 185 3.61 11.51 -0.84
C HIS A 185 4.87 11.21 -1.66
N VAL A 186 5.59 10.12 -1.37
CA VAL A 186 6.74 9.71 -2.19
C VAL A 186 6.32 9.31 -3.59
N ALA A 187 5.23 8.57 -3.72
CA ALA A 187 4.72 8.10 -5.00
C ALA A 187 4.21 9.27 -5.87
N TYR A 188 3.48 10.23 -5.28
CA TYR A 188 3.10 11.46 -5.97
C TYR A 188 4.31 12.29 -6.39
N ALA A 189 5.31 12.47 -5.51
CA ALA A 189 6.53 13.18 -5.89
C ALA A 189 7.17 12.57 -7.15
N ARG A 190 7.20 11.23 -7.25
CA ARG A 190 7.74 10.54 -8.43
C ARG A 190 7.02 10.87 -9.74
N THR A 191 5.72 11.17 -9.70
CA THR A 191 4.95 11.52 -10.91
C THR A 191 5.18 12.97 -11.34
N GLN A 192 5.71 13.82 -10.46
CA GLN A 192 5.87 15.24 -10.72
C GLN A 192 7.14 15.52 -11.53
N LYS A 193 7.04 16.43 -12.51
CA LYS A 193 8.21 16.94 -13.24
C LYS A 193 8.90 18.09 -12.52
N ASP A 194 8.13 18.87 -11.77
CA ASP A 194 8.64 20.01 -11.01
C ASP A 194 9.39 19.53 -9.74
N ARG A 195 10.66 19.93 -9.64
CA ARG A 195 11.57 19.57 -8.56
C ARG A 195 11.17 20.24 -7.22
N ALA A 196 10.53 21.41 -7.26
CA ALA A 196 10.02 22.06 -6.06
C ALA A 196 8.81 21.31 -5.49
N VAL A 197 7.91 20.84 -6.36
CA VAL A 197 6.78 20.00 -5.96
C VAL A 197 7.26 18.66 -5.42
N GLN A 198 8.25 18.04 -6.07
CA GLN A 198 8.93 16.84 -5.55
C GLN A 198 9.47 17.07 -4.14
N GLU A 199 10.22 18.15 -3.91
CA GLU A 199 10.79 18.48 -2.60
C GLU A 199 9.72 18.65 -1.53
N LYS A 200 8.65 19.40 -1.83
CA LYS A 200 7.54 19.62 -0.90
C LYS A 200 6.97 18.30 -0.40
N HIS A 201 6.64 17.38 -1.31
CA HIS A 201 6.03 16.11 -0.93
C HIS A 201 7.01 15.13 -0.28
N LEU A 202 8.28 15.13 -0.68
CA LEU A 202 9.30 14.32 -0.01
C LEU A 202 9.55 14.79 1.43
N ARG A 203 9.53 16.11 1.68
CA ARG A 203 9.57 16.65 3.05
C ARG A 203 8.31 16.28 3.84
N GLN A 204 7.13 16.31 3.22
CA GLN A 204 5.89 15.87 3.88
C GLN A 204 5.94 14.39 4.26
N ALA A 205 6.46 13.53 3.38
CA ALA A 205 6.68 12.11 3.68
C ALA A 205 7.61 11.93 4.90
N LEU A 206 8.69 12.72 5.00
CA LEU A 206 9.60 12.68 6.14
C LEU A 206 9.02 13.32 7.40
N GLN A 207 8.07 14.26 7.32
CA GLN A 207 7.33 14.72 8.48
C GLN A 207 6.43 13.61 9.04
N LEU A 208 5.76 12.86 8.17
CA LEU A 208 4.90 11.74 8.54
C LEU A 208 5.69 10.51 9.02
N LYS A 209 6.87 10.26 8.45
CA LYS A 209 7.78 9.17 8.84
C LYS A 209 9.25 9.66 8.77
N PRO A 210 9.81 10.19 9.88
CA PRO A 210 11.15 10.80 9.93
C PRO A 210 12.32 9.91 9.49
N HIS A 211 12.19 8.60 9.68
CA HIS A 211 13.21 7.60 9.35
C HIS A 211 12.91 6.85 8.05
N TYR A 212 12.07 7.40 7.17
CA TYR A 212 11.78 6.74 5.90
C TYR A 212 12.93 6.93 4.89
N THR A 213 13.76 5.90 4.76
CA THR A 213 15.02 5.95 3.99
C THR A 213 14.79 6.33 2.53
N LEU A 214 13.77 5.75 1.89
CA LEU A 214 13.45 6.04 0.49
C LEU A 214 13.12 7.52 0.26
N ALA A 215 12.30 8.13 1.12
CA ALA A 215 11.98 9.55 1.00
C ALA A 215 13.23 10.42 1.16
N ARG A 216 14.13 10.05 2.08
CA ARG A 216 15.37 10.78 2.34
C ARG A 216 16.35 10.68 1.16
N ILE A 217 16.53 9.50 0.57
CA ILE A 217 17.34 9.31 -0.65
C ILE A 217 16.75 10.12 -1.81
N ASN A 218 15.44 10.02 -2.05
CA ASN A 218 14.78 10.76 -3.12
C ASN A 218 14.89 12.27 -2.92
N LEU A 219 14.77 12.76 -1.67
CA LEU A 219 14.98 14.17 -1.34
C LEU A 219 16.42 14.58 -1.66
N GLY A 220 17.39 13.78 -1.24
CA GLY A 220 18.80 14.02 -1.50
C GLY A 220 19.14 14.13 -2.99
N LEU A 221 18.67 13.18 -3.80
CA LEU A 221 18.85 13.20 -5.25
C LEU A 221 18.13 14.39 -5.90
N ASN A 222 16.90 14.70 -5.46
CA ASN A 222 16.15 15.85 -5.96
C ASN A 222 16.90 17.17 -5.69
N LEU A 223 17.47 17.33 -4.49
CA LEU A 223 18.29 18.49 -4.12
C LEU A 223 19.58 18.59 -4.94
N ILE A 224 20.26 17.47 -5.20
CA ILE A 224 21.45 17.44 -6.06
C ILE A 224 21.11 17.92 -7.47
N HIS A 225 19.99 17.46 -8.05
CA HIS A 225 19.52 17.89 -9.36
C HIS A 225 19.12 19.37 -9.42
N GLN A 226 18.69 19.96 -8.31
CA GLN A 226 18.46 21.41 -8.17
C GLN A 226 19.76 22.22 -7.95
N GLY A 227 20.94 21.59 -7.97
CA GLY A 227 22.22 22.24 -7.73
C GLY A 227 22.58 22.39 -6.24
N ARG A 228 21.69 22.01 -5.31
CA ARG A 228 21.92 22.02 -3.86
C ARG A 228 22.74 20.81 -3.40
N LYS A 229 23.89 20.60 -4.04
CA LYS A 229 24.74 19.39 -3.94
C LYS A 229 25.08 19.01 -2.50
N ARG A 230 25.54 19.96 -1.68
CA ARG A 230 25.95 19.70 -0.29
C ARG A 230 24.79 19.23 0.57
N GLN A 231 23.62 19.88 0.44
CA GLN A 231 22.43 19.51 1.21
C GLN A 231 21.88 18.16 0.75
N GLY A 232 21.84 17.92 -0.56
CA GLY A 232 21.35 16.66 -1.08
C GLY A 232 22.21 15.47 -0.71
N LEU A 233 23.54 15.62 -0.75
CA LEU A 233 24.46 14.57 -0.33
C LEU A 233 24.29 14.22 1.15
N ALA A 234 24.15 15.23 2.03
CA ALA A 234 23.92 15.02 3.45
C ALA A 234 22.63 14.24 3.75
N GLU A 235 21.58 14.41 2.95
CA GLU A 235 20.36 13.60 3.10
C GLU A 235 20.60 12.14 2.69
N VAL A 236 21.30 11.89 1.57
CA VAL A 236 21.61 10.51 1.15
C VAL A 236 22.55 9.81 2.14
N GLU A 237 23.56 10.50 2.66
CA GLU A 237 24.47 9.97 3.69
C GLU A 237 23.71 9.56 4.95
N LYS A 238 22.86 10.44 5.49
CA LYS A 238 21.99 10.13 6.64
C LYS A 238 21.05 8.96 6.40
N ALA A 239 20.57 8.79 5.16
CA ALA A 239 19.71 7.67 4.81
C ALA A 239 20.46 6.33 4.89
N VAL A 240 21.74 6.31 4.50
CA VAL A 240 22.57 5.11 4.47
C VAL A 240 23.16 4.77 5.84
N GLU A 241 23.40 5.76 6.70
CA GLU A 241 23.92 5.58 8.07
C GLU A 241 23.09 4.58 8.90
N GLY A 242 21.77 4.55 8.72
CA GLY A 242 20.88 3.65 9.48
C GLY A 242 20.89 2.20 9.01
N ALA A 243 21.31 1.92 7.77
CA ALA A 243 21.33 0.58 7.19
C ALA A 243 22.42 0.48 6.09
N PRO A 244 23.71 0.43 6.49
CA PRO A 244 24.84 0.50 5.58
C PRO A 244 25.09 -0.81 4.80
N ASP A 245 24.49 -1.91 5.24
CA ASP A 245 24.60 -3.25 4.68
C ASP A 245 23.57 -3.54 3.58
N ILE A 246 22.66 -2.61 3.30
CA ILE A 246 21.71 -2.72 2.19
C ILE A 246 22.40 -2.33 0.87
N PRO A 247 22.56 -3.27 -0.09
CA PRO A 247 23.29 -3.02 -1.33
C PRO A 247 22.74 -1.83 -2.12
N GLN A 248 21.40 -1.69 -2.18
CA GLN A 248 20.72 -0.60 -2.89
C GLN A 248 21.02 0.77 -2.27
N HIS A 249 21.22 0.86 -0.96
CA HIS A 249 21.57 2.12 -0.30
C HIS A 249 22.99 2.55 -0.70
N GLN A 250 23.95 1.61 -0.70
CA GLN A 250 25.31 1.86 -1.16
C GLN A 250 25.35 2.27 -2.64
N TYR A 251 24.50 1.65 -3.48
CA TYR A 251 24.36 2.03 -4.88
C TYR A 251 23.82 3.47 -5.03
N MET A 252 22.78 3.84 -4.30
CA MET A 252 22.23 5.21 -4.32
C MET A 252 23.24 6.25 -3.81
N LEU A 253 24.02 5.91 -2.78
CA LEU A 253 25.10 6.75 -2.26
C LEU A 253 26.21 6.96 -3.31
N ALA A 254 26.61 5.90 -4.02
CA ALA A 254 27.57 5.99 -5.12
C ALA A 254 27.08 6.91 -6.25
N VAL A 255 25.79 6.82 -6.61
CA VAL A 255 25.17 7.72 -7.59
C VAL A 255 25.22 9.18 -7.08
N ALA A 256 24.85 9.44 -5.83
CA ALA A 256 24.89 10.77 -5.25
C ALA A 256 26.33 11.36 -5.24
N TYR A 257 27.33 10.57 -4.85
CA TYR A 257 28.73 11.00 -4.93
C TYR A 257 29.19 11.28 -6.36
N THR A 258 28.75 10.47 -7.33
CA THR A 258 29.06 10.68 -8.75
C THR A 258 28.49 12.01 -9.25
N LEU A 259 27.22 12.28 -8.97
CA LEU A 259 26.55 13.53 -9.38
C LEU A 259 27.13 14.78 -8.71
N THR A 260 27.77 14.62 -7.55
CA THR A 260 28.42 15.71 -6.82
C THR A 260 29.92 15.84 -7.10
N GLY A 261 30.50 14.97 -7.93
CA GLY A 261 31.92 15.01 -8.32
C GLY A 261 32.89 14.41 -7.29
N ARG A 262 32.38 13.67 -6.30
CA ARG A 262 33.17 12.98 -5.26
C ARG A 262 33.61 11.59 -5.77
N THR A 263 34.39 11.55 -6.85
CA THR A 263 34.71 10.32 -7.61
C THR A 263 35.26 9.19 -6.72
N GLU A 264 36.21 9.48 -5.82
CA GLU A 264 36.76 8.47 -4.91
C GLU A 264 35.75 7.90 -3.91
N SER A 265 34.84 8.75 -3.41
CA SER A 265 33.78 8.29 -2.49
C SER A 265 32.72 7.48 -3.24
N ALA A 266 32.43 7.88 -4.48
CA ALA A 266 31.55 7.12 -5.38
C ALA A 266 32.10 5.71 -5.64
N PHE A 267 33.40 5.60 -5.95
CA PHE A 267 34.09 4.33 -6.15
C PHE A 267 33.96 3.42 -4.92
N ARG A 268 34.24 3.92 -3.71
CA ARG A 268 34.12 3.14 -2.48
C ARG A 268 32.68 2.62 -2.26
N ALA A 269 31.67 3.47 -2.44
CA ALA A 269 30.28 3.10 -2.26
C ALA A 269 29.81 2.09 -3.33
N ALA A 270 30.21 2.26 -4.59
CA ALA A 270 29.86 1.31 -5.66
C ALA A 270 30.51 -0.06 -5.45
N ARG A 271 31.76 -0.09 -5.01
CA ARG A 271 32.45 -1.32 -4.60
C ARG A 271 31.74 -2.01 -3.44
N ALA A 272 31.25 -1.25 -2.46
CA ALA A 272 30.45 -1.80 -1.36
C ALA A 272 29.14 -2.43 -1.88
N ALA A 273 28.40 -1.75 -2.74
CA ALA A 273 27.17 -2.27 -3.35
C ALA A 273 27.40 -3.58 -4.12
N ALA A 274 28.47 -3.64 -4.93
CA ALA A 274 28.84 -4.83 -5.70
C ALA A 274 29.29 -6.01 -4.82
N ARG A 275 29.92 -5.75 -3.66
CA ARG A 275 30.27 -6.80 -2.69
C ARG A 275 29.05 -7.36 -1.96
N LEU A 276 28.11 -6.50 -1.59
CA LEU A 276 26.92 -6.88 -0.84
C LEU A 276 25.92 -7.65 -1.73
N ASP A 277 25.86 -7.35 -3.02
CA ASP A 277 25.02 -8.04 -4.00
C ASP A 277 25.80 -8.31 -5.30
N PRO A 278 26.60 -9.40 -5.33
CA PRO A 278 27.52 -9.70 -6.42
C PRO A 278 26.86 -10.25 -7.68
N LYS A 279 25.54 -10.42 -7.69
CA LYS A 279 24.77 -10.89 -8.87
C LYS A 279 23.95 -9.78 -9.51
N ASN A 280 24.03 -8.56 -8.98
CA ASN A 280 23.28 -7.43 -9.49
C ASN A 280 24.09 -6.65 -10.51
N ILE A 281 23.64 -6.75 -11.76
CA ILE A 281 24.29 -6.15 -12.93
C ILE A 281 24.47 -4.64 -12.75
N LYS A 282 23.49 -3.94 -12.15
CA LYS A 282 23.60 -2.48 -11.95
C LYS A 282 24.71 -2.12 -10.96
N HIS A 283 24.86 -2.91 -9.90
CA HIS A 283 25.91 -2.68 -8.90
C HIS A 283 27.30 -2.99 -9.48
N LEU A 284 27.44 -4.12 -10.17
CA LEU A 284 28.68 -4.52 -10.85
C LEU A 284 29.08 -3.51 -11.92
N PHE A 285 28.14 -3.09 -12.77
CA PHE A 285 28.40 -2.12 -13.83
C PHE A 285 28.84 -0.76 -13.27
N LEU A 286 28.14 -0.25 -12.24
CA LEU A 286 28.53 1.01 -11.61
C LEU A 286 29.91 0.91 -10.93
N ALA A 287 30.21 -0.22 -10.28
CA ALA A 287 31.53 -0.47 -9.71
C ALA A 287 32.61 -0.46 -10.79
N GLY A 288 32.44 -1.19 -11.89
CA GLY A 288 33.39 -1.20 -13.00
C GLY A 288 33.61 0.21 -13.58
N LEU A 289 32.52 0.92 -13.92
CA LEU A 289 32.57 2.26 -14.48
C LEU A 289 33.33 3.26 -13.57
N LEU A 290 33.05 3.24 -12.27
CA LEU A 290 33.71 4.14 -11.32
C LEU A 290 35.16 3.74 -11.04
N THR A 291 35.48 2.45 -11.13
CA THR A 291 36.85 1.94 -11.02
C THR A 291 37.73 2.41 -12.18
N GLN A 292 37.19 2.41 -13.41
CA GLN A 292 37.87 3.04 -14.55
C GLN A 292 38.06 4.54 -14.35
N ARG A 293 37.04 5.23 -13.82
CA ARG A 293 37.07 6.68 -13.62
C ARG A 293 38.10 7.15 -12.59
N VAL A 294 38.49 6.30 -11.64
CA VAL A 294 39.60 6.57 -10.70
C VAL A 294 40.97 6.09 -11.22
N GLY A 295 41.06 5.61 -12.47
CA GLY A 295 42.31 5.18 -13.10
C GLY A 295 42.76 3.76 -12.76
N ARG A 296 41.95 2.98 -12.05
CA ARG A 296 42.26 1.60 -11.61
C ARG A 296 41.78 0.56 -12.63
N MET A 297 42.17 0.72 -13.89
CA MET A 297 41.57 -0.03 -15.01
C MET A 297 41.62 -1.56 -14.84
N GLU A 298 42.71 -2.08 -14.29
CA GLU A 298 42.87 -3.51 -14.01
C GLU A 298 41.85 -4.04 -12.99
N GLU A 299 41.53 -3.26 -11.95
CA GLU A 299 40.54 -3.62 -10.93
C GLU A 299 39.09 -3.59 -11.48
N SER A 300 38.86 -2.96 -12.64
CA SER A 300 37.53 -2.89 -13.26
C SER A 300 37.15 -4.15 -14.02
N LEU A 301 38.14 -4.90 -14.53
CA LEU A 301 37.89 -6.05 -15.40
C LEU A 301 37.04 -7.16 -14.75
N PRO A 302 37.26 -7.54 -13.47
CA PRO A 302 36.43 -8.54 -12.81
C PRO A 302 34.95 -8.13 -12.75
N TYR A 303 34.65 -6.85 -12.52
CA TYR A 303 33.27 -6.36 -12.46
C TYR A 303 32.58 -6.41 -13.82
N LEU A 304 33.27 -5.99 -14.89
CA LEU A 304 32.69 -5.97 -16.24
C LEU A 304 32.54 -7.38 -16.81
N ASN A 305 33.50 -8.28 -16.57
CA ASN A 305 33.39 -9.69 -16.94
C ASN A 305 32.22 -10.38 -16.22
N ALA A 306 31.99 -10.05 -14.94
CA ALA A 306 30.83 -10.55 -14.20
C ALA A 306 29.50 -10.05 -14.79
N VAL A 307 29.44 -8.81 -15.30
CA VAL A 307 28.27 -8.31 -16.03
C VAL A 307 28.03 -9.12 -17.30
N LEU A 308 29.05 -9.30 -18.14
CA LEU A 308 28.97 -10.09 -19.37
C LEU A 308 28.60 -11.56 -19.11
N ALA A 309 29.02 -12.13 -17.98
CA ALA A 309 28.65 -13.50 -17.63
C ALA A 309 27.17 -13.64 -17.22
N LEU A 310 26.56 -12.58 -16.68
CA LEU A 310 25.16 -12.56 -16.25
C LEU A 310 24.21 -12.14 -17.37
N GLU A 311 24.65 -11.27 -18.27
CA GLU A 311 23.97 -10.85 -19.50
C GLU A 311 24.97 -11.01 -20.69
N PRO A 312 25.06 -12.22 -21.27
CA PRO A 312 26.01 -12.54 -22.34
C PRO A 312 25.73 -11.89 -23.68
#